data_AF-A0A920DVR3-F1
#
_entry.id   AF-A0A920DVR3-F1
#
_cell.length_a   1.000
_cell.length_b   1.000
_cell.length_c   1.000
_cell.angle_alpha   90.00
_cell.angle_beta   90.00
_cell.angle_gamma   90.00
#
_symmetry.space_group_name_H-M   'P 1'
#
loop_
_entity.id
_entity.type
_entity.pdbx_description
1 polymer ?
#
loop_
_entity_poly.entity_id
_entity_poly.type
_entity_poly.pdbx_seq_one_letter_code
_entity_poly.pdbx_strand_id
1 'polypeptide(L)'
;MKAVDKFEYRRGYKFSTYATWWIRQAITRSIADQARTIRIPVHMIETINKLVRTSRQLLHEIGREPTPEELSEKLKMPLDKVRKVLKIAKSQFH
;
A
#
# COMPACT_ATOMS: atom_id res chain seq x y z
N MET A 1 -14.31 4.10 -20.08
CA MET A 1 -12.87 4.43 -20.15
C MET A 1 -12.65 5.73 -19.39
N LYS A 2 -12.44 5.69 -18.06
CA LYS A 2 -12.70 6.83 -17.16
C LYS A 2 -11.92 8.13 -17.45
N ALA A 3 -10.68 8.04 -17.94
CA ALA A 3 -9.87 9.22 -18.22
C ALA A 3 -10.37 10.01 -19.45
N VAL A 4 -10.95 9.30 -20.42
CA VAL A 4 -11.54 9.90 -21.63
C VAL A 4 -12.93 10.45 -21.29
N ASP A 5 -13.71 9.71 -20.51
CA ASP A 5 -15.10 10.06 -20.16
C ASP A 5 -15.21 11.34 -19.28
N LYS A 6 -14.14 11.73 -18.58
CA LYS A 6 -14.12 12.87 -17.64
C LYS A 6 -13.20 14.03 -18.04
N PHE A 7 -12.61 13.98 -19.23
CA PHE A 7 -11.68 15.02 -19.66
C PHE A 7 -12.42 16.22 -20.27
N GLU A 8 -12.28 17.38 -19.64
CA GLU A 8 -12.75 18.66 -20.18
C GLU A 8 -11.62 19.42 -20.85
N TYR A 9 -11.61 19.41 -22.19
CA TYR A 9 -10.58 20.09 -22.99
C TYR A 9 -10.57 21.63 -22.80
N ARG A 10 -11.68 22.22 -22.33
CA ARG A 10 -11.82 23.68 -22.09
C ARG A 10 -11.05 24.19 -20.87
N ARG A 11 -10.54 23.30 -20.02
CA ARG A 11 -9.79 23.67 -18.80
C ARG A 11 -8.29 23.94 -19.02
N GLY A 12 -7.78 23.78 -20.26
CA GLY A 12 -6.39 24.14 -20.61
C GLY A 12 -5.31 23.18 -20.10
N TYR A 13 -5.68 22.07 -19.43
CA TYR A 13 -4.72 21.05 -19.01
C TYR A 13 -4.40 20.06 -20.13
N LYS A 14 -3.11 19.71 -20.30
CA LYS A 14 -2.69 18.66 -21.23
C LYS A 14 -3.29 17.32 -20.80
N PHE A 15 -3.95 16.64 -21.74
CA PHE A 15 -4.57 15.32 -21.52
C PHE A 15 -3.58 14.30 -20.96
N SER A 16 -2.33 14.32 -21.40
CA SER A 16 -1.27 13.43 -20.92
C SER A 16 -1.06 13.52 -19.40
N THR A 17 -1.12 14.71 -18.82
CA THR A 17 -0.99 14.93 -17.37
C THR A 17 -2.18 14.34 -16.60
N TYR A 18 -3.39 14.53 -17.11
CA TYR A 18 -4.61 14.01 -16.50
C TYR A 18 -4.71 12.48 -16.61
N ALA A 19 -4.47 11.95 -17.80
CA ALA A 19 -4.55 10.52 -18.08
C ALA A 19 -3.54 9.72 -17.26
N THR A 20 -2.34 10.26 -17.03
CA THR A 20 -1.29 9.58 -16.24
C THR A 20 -1.76 9.24 -14.82
N TRP A 21 -2.47 10.14 -14.16
CA TRP A 21 -3.03 9.88 -12.82
C TRP A 21 -4.04 8.74 -12.83
N TRP A 22 -4.96 8.74 -13.80
CA TRP A 22 -5.98 7.70 -13.94
C TRP A 22 -5.39 6.34 -14.31
N ILE A 23 -4.38 6.33 -15.18
CA ILE A 23 -3.67 5.10 -15.57
C ILE A 23 -2.95 4.52 -14.36
N ARG A 24 -2.17 5.34 -13.62
CA ARG A 24 -1.47 4.89 -12.41
C ARG A 24 -2.46 4.36 -11.37
N GLN A 25 -3.55 5.08 -11.11
CA GLN A 25 -4.57 4.67 -10.15
C GLN A 25 -5.23 3.34 -10.54
N ALA A 26 -5.59 3.17 -11.81
CA ALA A 26 -6.20 1.94 -12.31
C ALA A 26 -5.26 0.74 -12.18
N ILE A 27 -3.98 0.91 -12.53
CA ILE A 27 -2.96 -0.14 -12.40
C ILE A 27 -2.76 -0.51 -10.92
N THR A 28 -2.52 0.46 -10.04
CA THR A 28 -2.31 0.20 -8.61
C THR A 28 -3.51 -0.53 -7.99
N ARG A 29 -4.73 -0.14 -8.37
CA ARG A 29 -5.95 -0.81 -7.91
C ARG A 29 -6.08 -2.23 -8.44
N SER A 30 -5.83 -2.44 -9.73
CA SER A 30 -5.87 -3.77 -10.34
C SER A 30 -4.88 -4.73 -9.69
N ILE A 31 -3.66 -4.25 -9.40
CA ILE A 31 -2.65 -5.03 -8.67
C ILE A 31 -3.15 -5.35 -7.25
N ALA A 32 -3.71 -4.38 -6.54
CA ALA A 32 -4.22 -4.60 -5.19
C ALA A 32 -5.37 -5.64 -5.15
N ASP A 33 -6.27 -5.61 -6.15
CA ASP A 33 -7.44 -6.47 -6.20
C ASP A 33 -7.15 -7.88 -6.78
N GLN A 34 -6.21 -8.01 -7.71
CA GLN A 34 -6.00 -9.24 -8.51
C GLN A 34 -4.64 -9.91 -8.35
N ALA A 35 -3.62 -9.26 -7.79
CA ALA A 35 -2.27 -9.84 -7.74
C ALA A 35 -2.09 -10.97 -6.71
N ARG A 36 -3.17 -11.40 -6.03
CA ARG A 36 -3.11 -12.43 -4.97
C ARG A 36 -4.20 -13.47 -5.20
N THR A 37 -3.84 -14.74 -4.99
CA THR A 37 -4.78 -15.88 -5.03
C THR A 37 -5.94 -15.70 -4.05
N ILE A 38 -5.65 -15.15 -2.87
CA ILE A 38 -6.66 -14.79 -1.86
C ILE A 38 -6.78 -13.27 -1.83
N ARG A 39 -7.99 -12.76 -2.11
CA ARG A 39 -8.26 -11.32 -2.13
C ARG A 39 -8.12 -10.74 -0.73
N ILE A 40 -7.27 -9.72 -0.60
CA ILE A 40 -7.08 -8.97 0.63
C ILE A 40 -7.71 -7.58 0.45
N PRO A 41 -8.50 -7.08 1.42
CA PRO A 41 -9.05 -5.73 1.35
C PRO A 41 -7.96 -4.64 1.22
N VAL A 42 -8.25 -3.58 0.46
CA VAL A 42 -7.29 -2.48 0.19
C VAL A 42 -6.74 -1.85 1.48
N HIS A 43 -7.59 -1.62 2.50
CA HIS A 43 -7.15 -1.06 3.79
C HIS A 43 -6.14 -1.96 4.53
N MET A 44 -6.20 -3.27 4.31
CA MET A 44 -5.20 -4.21 4.86
C MET A 44 -3.88 -4.11 4.11
N ILE A 45 -3.91 -3.92 2.80
CA ILE A 45 -2.71 -3.69 1.98
C ILE A 45 -2.04 -2.36 2.37
N GLU A 46 -2.81 -1.31 2.60
CA GLU A 46 -2.30 -0.04 3.13
C GLU A 46 -1.62 -0.23 4.50
N THR A 47 -2.22 -1.03 5.37
CA THR A 47 -1.66 -1.37 6.69
C THR A 47 -0.33 -2.13 6.54
N ILE A 48 -0.26 -3.12 5.64
CA ILE A 48 0.97 -3.86 5.34
C ILE A 48 2.05 -2.91 4.81
N ASN A 49 1.72 -2.05 3.86
CA ASN A 49 2.67 -1.10 3.28
C ASN A 49 3.21 -0.11 4.32
N LYS A 50 2.36 0.39 5.23
CA LYS A 50 2.79 1.22 6.36
C LYS A 50 3.76 0.47 7.25
N LEU A 51 3.43 -0.77 7.62
CA LEU A 51 4.26 -1.62 8.47
C LEU A 51 5.64 -1.88 7.84
N VAL A 52 5.69 -2.25 6.55
CA VAL A 52 6.96 -2.47 5.82
C VAL A 52 7.80 -1.19 5.76
N ARG A 53 7.18 -0.03 5.52
CA ARG A 53 7.89 1.26 5.50
C ARG A 53 8.47 1.62 6.86
N THR A 54 7.67 1.51 7.92
CA THR A 54 8.12 1.78 9.28
C THR A 54 9.19 0.79 9.72
N SER A 55 9.06 -0.48 9.34
CA SER A 55 10.08 -1.49 9.62
C SER A 55 11.41 -1.16 8.96
N ARG A 56 11.41 -0.68 7.70
CA ARG A 56 12.62 -0.22 7.02
C ARG A 56 13.20 1.03 7.67
N GLN A 57 12.36 2.00 8.05
CA GLN A 57 12.81 3.21 8.75
C GLN A 57 13.50 2.85 10.06
N LEU A 58 12.88 2.01 10.89
CA LEU A 58 13.49 1.53 12.13
C LEU A 58 14.78 0.77 11.84
N LEU A 59 14.81 -0.13 10.86
CA LEU A 59 16.05 -0.83 10.49
C LEU A 59 17.21 0.13 10.17
N HIS A 60 16.93 1.25 9.50
CA HIS A 60 17.93 2.29 9.27
C HIS A 60 18.31 3.09 10.54
N GLU A 61 17.37 3.32 11.46
CA GLU A 61 17.60 4.06 12.71
C GLU A 61 18.38 3.23 13.76
N ILE A 62 18.01 1.96 13.97
CA ILE A 62 18.55 1.08 15.03
C ILE A 62 19.55 0.04 14.52
N GLY A 63 19.74 -0.09 13.20
CA GLY A 63 20.72 -1.02 12.59
C GLY A 63 20.36 -2.51 12.72
N ARG A 64 19.15 -2.86 13.17
CA ARG A 64 18.65 -4.23 13.29
C ARG A 64 17.18 -4.33 12.88
N GLU A 65 16.67 -5.54 12.68
CA GLU A 65 15.23 -5.73 12.47
C GLU A 65 14.46 -5.30 13.74
N PRO A 66 13.40 -4.47 13.59
CA PRO A 66 12.60 -4.03 14.71
C PRO A 66 11.70 -5.15 15.24
N THR A 67 11.45 -5.16 16.54
CA THR A 67 10.53 -6.12 17.15
C THR A 67 9.07 -5.76 16.85
N PRO A 68 8.14 -6.72 16.86
CA PRO A 68 6.71 -6.45 16.74
C PRO A 68 6.19 -5.43 17.77
N GLU A 69 6.80 -5.41 18.96
CA GLU A 69 6.50 -4.48 20.05
C GLU A 69 6.91 -3.04 19.70
N GLU A 70 8.12 -2.84 19.17
CA GLU A 70 8.59 -1.53 18.68
C GLU A 70 7.72 -1.00 17.53
N LEU A 71 7.31 -1.89 16.62
CA LEU A 71 6.40 -1.55 15.52
C LEU A 71 5.00 -1.17 16.03
N SER A 72 4.50 -1.90 17.02
CA SER A 72 3.22 -1.64 17.69
C SER A 72 3.19 -0.26 18.33
N GLU A 73 4.24 0.10 19.05
CA GLU A 73 4.38 1.40 19.71
C GLU A 73 4.46 2.55 18.69
N LYS A 74 5.34 2.42 17.67
CA LYS A 74 5.52 3.44 16.63
C LYS A 74 4.25 3.66 15.80
N LEU A 75 3.52 2.58 15.48
CA LEU A 75 2.29 2.65 14.68
C LEU A 75 1.03 2.95 15.51
N LYS A 76 1.12 2.94 16.85
CA LYS A 76 -0.02 3.05 17.77
C LYS A 76 -1.13 2.04 17.46
N MET A 77 -0.72 0.80 17.18
CA MET A 77 -1.63 -0.30 16.86
C MET A 77 -1.45 -1.42 17.88
N PRO A 78 -2.49 -2.23 18.19
CA PRO A 78 -2.32 -3.37 19.08
C PRO A 78 -1.31 -4.38 18.55
N LEU A 79 -0.49 -4.94 19.45
CA LEU A 79 0.52 -5.95 19.13
C LEU A 79 -0.05 -7.16 18.38
N ASP A 80 -1.22 -7.65 18.80
CA ASP A 80 -1.93 -8.74 18.13
C ASP A 80 -2.23 -8.44 16.67
N LYS A 81 -2.57 -7.19 16.36
CA LYS A 81 -2.86 -6.75 15.00
C LYS A 81 -1.59 -6.73 14.16
N VAL A 82 -0.48 -6.24 14.70
CA VAL A 82 0.84 -6.25 14.04
C VAL A 82 1.27 -7.68 13.73
N ARG A 83 1.16 -8.60 14.70
CA ARG A 83 1.52 -10.02 14.52
C ARG A 83 0.66 -10.70 13.45
N LYS A 84 -0.67 -10.49 13.46
CA LYS A 84 -1.58 -11.02 12.44
C LYS A 84 -1.22 -10.52 11.04
N VAL A 85 -0.95 -9.22 10.90
CA VAL A 85 -0.60 -8.61 9.61
C VAL A 85 0.74 -9.13 9.10
N LEU A 86 1.76 -9.27 9.96
CA LEU A 86 3.05 -9.87 9.62
C LEU A 86 2.90 -11.32 9.13
N LYS A 87 2.05 -12.11 9.78
CA LYS A 87 1.77 -13.49 9.37
C LYS A 87 1.15 -13.57 7.98
N ILE A 88 0.17 -12.71 7.70
CA ILE A 88 -0.47 -12.61 6.38
C ILE A 88 0.55 -12.21 5.32
N ALA A 89 1.42 -11.23 5.63
CA ALA A 89 2.46 -10.78 4.71
C ALA A 89 3.48 -11.89 4.39
N LYS A 90 3.91 -12.68 5.38
CA LYS A 90 4.86 -13.80 5.17
C LYS A 90 4.25 -14.96 4.39
N SER A 91 2.97 -15.29 4.62
CA SER A 91 2.28 -16.40 3.90
C SER A 91 2.16 -16.19 2.38
N GLN A 92 2.44 -14.98 1.89
CA GLN A 92 2.32 -14.60 0.50
C GLN A 92 3.59 -14.90 -0.33
N PHE A 93 4.73 -15.17 0.32
CA PHE A 93 6.01 -15.43 -0.35
C PHE A 93 6.36 -16.92 -0.40
N HIS A 94 5.36 -17.80 -0.27
CA HIS A 94 5.43 -19.24 -0.57
C HIS A 94 4.27 -19.57 -1.52
#